data_AF-A0A395HTR9-F1
#
_entry.id   AF-A0A395HTR9-F1
#
_cell.length_a   1.000
_cell.length_b   1.000
_cell.length_c   1.000
_cell.angle_alpha   90.00
_cell.angle_beta   90.00
_cell.angle_gamma   90.00
#
_symmetry.space_group_name_H-M   'P 1'
#
loop_
_entity.id
_entity.type
_entity.pdbx_description
1 polymer ?
#
loop_
_entity_poly.entity_id
_entity_poly.type
_entity_poly.pdbx_seq_one_letter_code
_entity_poly.pdbx_strand_id
1 'polypeptide(L)'
;MDLSDGLNYTVKEPNVSWNPEKKQFLCCLFKFFEKDLTAYKAVFDSVYEDDLRTFGFTHGVKESTLNTQWHDLRRSSHFEWGEVHLSPFDKDGRWSPFIAAIRRTLATLRIDLPEKARDDIDTSTFDPTLHTSSQPTSVSSNHLNTALSKYGGKECFWCVQERVNEEYIQARNKPREYTTGKGILEPLLYRWSNVDSQGVNNKNLYIAGLFVDWDKYFSPDMISQEKFDEYFSNHIHRKEVSSPFISTFKSMLAPVHRAVRNQEGAIISIIESKKLGDLVYSARGFCQKHQLRIGRYNGGGEYLIWGKVPSDAIICSFKVSTLKQIADEHDDIAEILQLRTIASYKHNQRSLKDALEKRGGYLDHTSGTIIGKLLSLLQVPFEFSGEVGIGMYYSWRLRKRGGPGKAFQEGLNACY
;
A
#
# COMPACT_ATOMS: atom_id res chain seq x y z
N MET A 1 -4.94 -47.87 18.14
CA MET A 1 -4.47 -47.26 16.89
C MET A 1 -4.40 -45.77 17.16
N ASP A 2 -3.20 -45.27 17.43
CA ASP A 2 -2.92 -43.85 17.54
C ASP A 2 -2.96 -43.21 16.15
N LEU A 3 -3.73 -42.14 16.02
CA LEU A 3 -3.64 -41.20 14.91
C LEU A 3 -3.07 -39.89 15.46
N SER A 4 -1.76 -39.88 15.68
CA SER A 4 -0.99 -38.65 15.81
C SER A 4 -0.29 -38.38 14.49
N ASP A 5 -0.76 -37.39 13.75
CA ASP A 5 0.07 -36.54 12.90
C ASP A 5 -0.75 -35.30 12.54
N GLY A 6 -0.86 -34.41 13.52
CA GLY A 6 -1.30 -33.04 13.29
C GLY A 6 -0.18 -32.24 12.62
N LEU A 7 -0.50 -31.52 11.55
CA LEU A 7 0.39 -30.54 10.93
C LEU A 7 0.87 -29.53 11.98
N ASN A 8 2.17 -29.53 12.26
CA ASN A 8 2.80 -28.64 13.22
C ASN A 8 3.10 -27.27 12.58
N TYR A 9 2.26 -26.26 12.86
CA TYR A 9 2.35 -24.90 12.32
C TYR A 9 3.31 -23.96 13.07
N THR A 10 4.21 -24.47 13.92
CA THR A 10 5.12 -23.62 14.72
C THR A 10 6.50 -23.40 14.09
N VAL A 11 6.82 -24.01 12.95
CA VAL A 11 8.15 -23.89 12.35
C VAL A 11 8.15 -22.82 11.27
N LYS A 12 8.67 -21.63 11.61
CA LYS A 12 8.92 -20.53 10.68
C LYS A 12 9.98 -20.98 9.65
N GLU A 13 9.65 -20.97 8.36
CA GLU A 13 10.64 -21.25 7.32
C GLU A 13 11.77 -20.18 7.38
N PRO A 14 13.05 -20.57 7.35
CA PRO A 14 14.18 -19.64 7.30
C PRO A 14 14.06 -18.69 6.10
N ASN A 15 14.25 -17.39 6.31
CA ASN A 15 14.29 -16.40 5.22
C ASN A 15 15.55 -15.52 5.32
N VAL A 16 16.15 -15.22 4.16
CA VAL A 16 17.38 -14.46 4.03
C VAL A 16 17.11 -12.99 4.32
N SER A 17 17.88 -12.41 5.24
CA SER A 17 17.83 -10.97 5.53
C SER A 17 18.62 -10.18 4.48
N TRP A 18 17.92 -9.64 3.47
CA TRP A 18 18.50 -8.87 2.35
C TRP A 18 18.82 -7.41 2.71
N ASN A 19 19.94 -7.20 3.41
CA ASN A 19 20.49 -5.87 3.68
C ASN A 19 21.14 -5.25 2.40
N PRO A 20 21.48 -3.94 2.41
CA PRO A 20 22.09 -3.27 1.25
C PRO A 20 23.38 -3.96 0.77
N GLU A 21 24.23 -4.41 1.69
CA GLU A 21 25.49 -5.08 1.38
C GLU A 21 25.27 -6.40 0.61
N LYS A 22 24.37 -7.28 1.08
CA LYS A 22 24.04 -8.54 0.40
C LYS A 22 23.44 -8.31 -0.99
N LYS A 23 22.64 -7.25 -1.15
CA LYS A 23 22.07 -6.87 -2.46
C LYS A 23 23.15 -6.36 -3.41
N GLN A 24 24.06 -5.51 -2.94
CA GLN A 24 25.20 -5.03 -3.72
C GLN A 24 26.14 -6.17 -4.11
N PHE A 25 26.43 -7.09 -3.17
CA PHE A 25 27.20 -8.31 -3.42
C PHE A 25 26.55 -9.18 -4.51
N LEU A 26 25.24 -9.42 -4.40
CA LEU A 26 24.47 -10.14 -5.42
C LEU A 26 24.51 -9.43 -6.78
N CYS A 27 24.35 -8.11 -6.82
CA CYS A 27 24.50 -7.35 -8.06
C CYS A 27 25.91 -7.50 -8.63
N CYS A 28 26.96 -7.47 -7.82
CA CYS A 28 28.34 -7.65 -8.29
C CYS A 28 28.56 -9.03 -8.92
N LEU A 29 27.96 -10.11 -8.37
CA LEU A 29 27.97 -11.43 -9.00
C LEU A 29 27.41 -11.37 -10.42
N PHE A 30 26.21 -10.79 -10.59
CA PHE A 30 25.55 -10.69 -11.90
C PHE A 30 26.26 -9.76 -12.89
N LYS A 31 26.85 -8.66 -12.41
CA LYS A 31 27.52 -7.68 -13.27
C LYS A 31 28.88 -8.18 -13.75
N PHE A 32 29.72 -8.69 -12.87
CA PHE A 32 31.14 -8.91 -13.16
C PHE A 32 31.52 -10.37 -13.49
N PHE A 33 30.64 -11.34 -13.25
CA PHE A 33 30.92 -12.76 -13.47
C PHE A 33 29.88 -13.40 -14.39
N GLU A 34 30.29 -14.42 -15.14
CA GLU A 34 29.38 -15.19 -16.00
C GLU A 34 28.23 -15.80 -15.19
N LYS A 35 27.05 -15.88 -15.78
CA LYS A 35 25.84 -16.30 -15.05
C LYS A 35 25.88 -17.80 -14.78
N ASP A 36 26.25 -18.17 -13.56
CA ASP A 36 26.12 -19.52 -13.01
C ASP A 36 25.48 -19.45 -11.63
N LEU A 37 24.20 -19.83 -11.52
CA LEU A 37 23.45 -19.76 -10.26
C LEU A 37 23.95 -20.75 -9.22
N THR A 38 24.56 -21.86 -9.64
CA THR A 38 25.17 -22.85 -8.75
C THR A 38 26.40 -22.24 -8.09
N ALA A 39 27.28 -21.64 -8.89
CA ALA A 39 28.46 -20.95 -8.40
C ALA A 39 28.09 -19.72 -7.54
N TYR A 40 27.09 -18.94 -7.97
CA TYR A 40 26.60 -17.78 -7.20
C TYR A 40 26.07 -18.19 -5.83
N LYS A 41 25.30 -19.29 -5.75
CA LYS A 41 24.84 -19.86 -4.48
C LYS A 41 26.02 -20.25 -3.60
N ALA A 42 26.96 -21.03 -4.13
CA ALA A 42 28.10 -21.51 -3.34
C ALA A 42 28.95 -20.35 -2.78
N VAL A 43 29.19 -19.31 -3.59
CA VAL A 43 29.91 -18.11 -3.16
C VAL A 43 29.11 -17.32 -2.13
N PHE A 44 27.82 -17.07 -2.39
CA PHE A 44 26.96 -16.32 -1.47
C PHE A 44 26.82 -17.00 -0.11
N ASP A 45 26.60 -18.33 -0.12
CA ASP A 45 26.47 -19.12 1.10
C ASP A 45 27.76 -19.16 1.92
N SER A 46 28.91 -19.18 1.25
CA SER A 46 30.22 -19.16 1.92
C SER A 46 30.53 -17.79 2.54
N VAL A 47 30.26 -16.69 1.81
CA VAL A 47 30.49 -15.33 2.31
C VAL A 47 29.57 -14.97 3.47
N TYR A 48 28.32 -15.44 3.45
CA TYR A 48 27.31 -15.11 4.46
C TYR A 48 26.96 -16.30 5.35
N GLU A 49 27.85 -17.29 5.50
CA GLU A 49 27.57 -18.54 6.21
C GLU A 49 27.06 -18.30 7.63
N ASP A 50 27.76 -17.47 8.40
CA ASP A 50 27.41 -17.17 9.80
C ASP A 50 26.05 -16.45 9.92
N ASP A 51 25.76 -15.53 9.01
CA ASP A 51 24.47 -14.82 8.94
C ASP A 51 23.35 -15.80 8.59
N LEU A 52 23.54 -16.63 7.57
CA LEU A 52 22.57 -17.63 7.14
C LEU A 52 22.28 -18.66 8.25
N ARG A 53 23.31 -19.14 8.95
CA ARG A 53 23.14 -20.02 10.12
C ARG A 53 22.33 -19.37 11.22
N THR A 54 22.58 -18.08 11.49
CA THR A 54 21.83 -17.29 12.49
C THR A 54 20.33 -17.22 12.14
N PHE A 55 19.98 -17.21 10.85
CA PHE A 55 18.60 -17.22 10.37
C PHE A 55 18.01 -18.62 10.13
N GLY A 56 18.70 -19.68 10.56
CA GLY A 56 18.20 -21.06 10.52
C GLY A 56 18.43 -21.80 9.21
N PHE A 57 19.30 -21.31 8.33
CA PHE A 57 19.68 -22.04 7.11
C PHE A 57 20.78 -23.06 7.40
N THR A 58 20.46 -24.35 7.26
CA THR A 58 21.43 -25.46 7.42
C THR A 58 22.13 -25.86 6.12
N HIS A 59 21.57 -25.49 4.96
CA HIS A 59 22.07 -25.88 3.63
C HIS A 59 22.26 -24.68 2.68
N GLY A 60 22.36 -23.48 3.26
CA GLY A 60 22.42 -22.23 2.52
C GLY A 60 21.12 -21.88 1.79
N VAL A 61 21.17 -20.91 0.89
CA VAL A 61 19.99 -20.37 0.19
C VAL A 61 19.68 -21.16 -1.07
N LYS A 62 18.42 -21.20 -1.52
CA LYS A 62 18.08 -21.80 -2.82
C LYS A 62 18.60 -20.92 -3.96
N GLU A 63 19.06 -21.53 -5.05
CA GLU A 63 19.51 -20.82 -6.27
C GLU A 63 18.42 -19.89 -6.83
N SER A 64 17.17 -20.36 -6.80
CA SER A 64 16.01 -19.60 -7.23
C SER A 64 15.77 -18.34 -6.38
N THR A 65 16.21 -18.34 -5.10
CA THR A 65 16.13 -17.16 -4.23
C THR A 65 17.04 -16.05 -4.73
N LEU A 66 18.29 -16.37 -5.11
CA LEU A 66 19.25 -15.39 -5.64
C LEU A 66 18.77 -14.79 -6.97
N ASN A 67 18.33 -15.64 -7.90
CA ASN A 67 17.85 -15.18 -9.21
C ASN A 67 16.57 -14.34 -9.08
N THR A 68 15.62 -14.77 -8.23
CA THR A 68 14.39 -14.01 -7.97
C THR A 68 14.70 -12.66 -7.33
N GLN A 69 15.61 -12.63 -6.35
CA GLN A 69 16.01 -11.39 -5.69
C GLN A 69 16.63 -10.42 -6.69
N TRP A 70 17.55 -10.86 -7.53
CA TRP A 70 18.19 -9.99 -8.51
C TRP A 70 17.18 -9.39 -9.52
N HIS A 71 16.25 -10.20 -10.03
CA HIS A 71 15.20 -9.70 -10.91
C HIS A 71 14.24 -8.73 -10.21
N ASP A 72 13.95 -8.95 -8.93
CA ASP A 72 13.12 -8.03 -8.15
C ASP A 72 13.82 -6.69 -7.91
N LEU A 73 15.14 -6.71 -7.63
CA LEU A 73 15.97 -5.51 -7.52
C LEU A 73 15.93 -4.70 -8.83
N ARG A 74 16.08 -5.37 -9.98
CA ARG A 74 15.99 -4.75 -11.32
C ARG A 74 14.61 -4.13 -11.58
N ARG A 75 13.56 -4.95 -11.46
CA ARG A 75 12.18 -4.55 -11.79
C ARG A 75 11.67 -3.42 -10.89
N SER A 76 12.12 -3.38 -9.64
CA SER A 76 11.68 -2.43 -8.64
C SER A 76 12.61 -1.21 -8.50
N SER A 77 13.48 -0.98 -9.50
CA SER A 77 14.47 0.10 -9.56
C SER A 77 15.19 0.35 -8.23
N HIS A 78 15.68 -0.72 -7.59
CA HIS A 78 16.35 -0.59 -6.30
C HIS A 78 17.61 0.29 -6.42
N PHE A 79 17.86 1.14 -5.43
CA PHE A 79 19.06 1.97 -5.37
C PHE A 79 20.34 1.12 -5.47
N GLU A 80 20.42 0.00 -4.75
CA GLU A 80 21.57 -0.91 -4.78
C GLU A 80 21.79 -1.56 -6.15
N TRP A 81 20.72 -1.75 -6.93
CA TRP A 81 20.82 -2.21 -8.31
C TRP A 81 21.33 -1.10 -9.21
N GLY A 82 20.78 0.10 -9.09
CA GLY A 82 21.21 1.27 -9.86
C GLY A 82 22.67 1.64 -9.59
N GLU A 83 23.06 1.72 -8.32
CA GLU A 83 24.44 2.01 -7.91
C GLU A 83 25.44 1.06 -8.55
N VAL A 84 25.17 -0.25 -8.53
CA VAL A 84 26.10 -1.25 -9.08
C VAL A 84 26.03 -1.28 -10.61
N HIS A 85 24.83 -1.27 -11.19
CA HIS A 85 24.66 -1.54 -12.62
C HIS A 85 24.79 -0.31 -13.51
N LEU A 86 24.58 0.90 -12.97
CA LEU A 86 24.86 2.15 -13.67
C LEU A 86 26.30 2.66 -13.45
N SER A 87 27.05 2.12 -12.48
CA SER A 87 28.47 2.50 -12.34
C SER A 87 29.30 2.04 -13.55
N PRO A 88 30.46 2.67 -13.80
CA PRO A 88 31.43 2.15 -14.76
C PRO A 88 31.72 0.66 -14.54
N PHE A 89 31.90 -0.07 -15.65
CA PHE A 89 32.34 -1.47 -15.62
C PHE A 89 33.85 -1.53 -15.35
N ASP A 90 34.21 -1.19 -14.12
CA ASP A 90 35.59 -1.13 -13.63
C ASP A 90 35.75 -2.06 -12.42
N LYS A 91 36.61 -3.08 -12.58
CA LYS A 91 36.85 -4.12 -11.59
C LYS A 91 37.77 -3.69 -10.45
N ASP A 92 38.55 -2.64 -10.69
CA ASP A 92 39.48 -2.08 -9.71
C ASP A 92 38.92 -0.81 -9.03
N GLY A 93 37.75 -0.36 -9.49
CA GLY A 93 37.04 0.81 -8.95
C GLY A 93 36.26 0.53 -7.66
N ARG A 94 35.12 1.22 -7.52
CA ARG A 94 34.30 1.27 -6.30
C ARG A 94 33.83 -0.10 -5.79
N TRP A 95 33.66 -1.08 -6.67
CA TRP A 95 33.18 -2.43 -6.33
C TRP A 95 34.31 -3.45 -6.09
N SER A 96 35.57 -3.02 -6.16
CA SER A 96 36.72 -3.89 -5.94
C SER A 96 36.71 -4.67 -4.61
N PRO A 97 36.18 -4.16 -3.47
CA PRO A 97 36.09 -4.96 -2.25
C PRO A 97 35.16 -6.17 -2.40
N PHE A 98 34.01 -6.00 -3.07
CA PHE A 98 33.05 -7.08 -3.35
C PHE A 98 33.63 -8.08 -4.35
N ILE A 99 34.26 -7.58 -5.42
CA ILE A 99 34.90 -8.43 -6.44
C ILE A 99 36.05 -9.23 -5.82
N ALA A 100 36.88 -8.63 -4.97
CA ALA A 100 37.95 -9.31 -4.26
C ALA A 100 37.42 -10.38 -3.29
N ALA A 101 36.31 -10.11 -2.60
CA ALA A 101 35.64 -11.10 -1.75
C ALA A 101 35.11 -12.30 -2.56
N ILE A 102 34.49 -12.04 -3.72
CA ILE A 102 34.03 -13.09 -4.65
C ILE A 102 35.22 -13.93 -5.15
N ARG A 103 36.28 -13.30 -5.65
CA ARG A 103 37.51 -13.96 -6.13
C ARG A 103 38.14 -14.87 -5.07
N ARG A 104 38.29 -14.35 -3.85
CA ARG A 104 38.85 -15.11 -2.73
C ARG A 104 37.99 -16.33 -2.42
N THR A 105 36.67 -16.16 -2.41
CA THR A 105 35.73 -17.24 -2.12
C THR A 105 35.73 -18.31 -3.21
N LEU A 106 35.76 -17.92 -4.49
CA LEU A 106 35.89 -18.84 -5.62
C LEU A 106 37.18 -19.68 -5.52
N ALA A 107 38.31 -19.04 -5.20
CA ALA A 107 39.57 -19.73 -5.01
C ALA A 107 39.53 -20.73 -3.83
N THR A 108 38.94 -20.33 -2.70
CA THR A 108 38.75 -21.21 -1.54
C THR A 108 37.87 -22.41 -1.86
N LEU A 109 36.78 -22.20 -2.60
CA LEU A 109 35.84 -23.25 -2.98
C LEU A 109 36.32 -24.09 -4.18
N ARG A 110 37.42 -23.70 -4.83
CA ARG A 110 37.93 -24.29 -6.09
C ARG A 110 36.85 -24.33 -7.19
N ILE A 111 36.04 -23.27 -7.27
CA ILE A 111 35.02 -23.09 -8.30
C ILE A 111 35.62 -22.22 -9.40
N ASP A 112 35.59 -22.73 -10.63
CA ASP A 112 35.94 -21.93 -11.81
C ASP A 112 34.70 -21.16 -12.26
N LEU A 113 34.70 -19.85 -12.04
CA LEU A 113 33.65 -18.93 -12.47
C LEU A 113 34.28 -17.78 -13.26
N PRO A 114 34.17 -17.79 -14.60
CA PRO A 114 34.80 -16.78 -15.44
C PRO A 114 34.29 -15.38 -15.13
N GLU A 115 35.21 -14.41 -15.10
CA GLU A 115 34.84 -13.01 -15.06
C GLU A 115 34.44 -12.51 -16.45
N LYS A 116 33.41 -11.67 -16.50
CA LYS A 116 32.97 -11.03 -17.73
C LYS A 116 34.04 -10.08 -18.27
N ALA A 117 34.19 -10.06 -19.59
CA ALA A 117 35.07 -9.11 -20.29
C ALA A 117 34.38 -7.76 -20.59
N ARG A 118 33.04 -7.71 -20.54
CA ARG A 118 32.22 -6.53 -20.80
C ARG A 118 30.92 -6.58 -20.00
N ASP A 119 30.32 -5.41 -19.76
CA ASP A 119 28.97 -5.32 -19.18
C ASP A 119 27.91 -5.69 -20.22
N ASP A 120 27.10 -6.70 -19.91
CA ASP A 120 25.99 -7.19 -20.75
C ASP A 120 24.63 -7.00 -20.07
N ILE A 121 24.58 -6.26 -18.95
CA ILE A 121 23.34 -6.01 -18.22
C ILE A 121 22.52 -4.94 -18.94
N ASP A 122 21.31 -5.33 -19.35
CA ASP A 122 20.35 -4.40 -19.93
C ASP A 122 19.77 -3.44 -18.87
N THR A 123 20.20 -2.17 -18.94
CA THR A 123 19.77 -1.07 -18.08
C THR A 123 18.66 -0.22 -18.70
N SER A 124 18.19 -0.50 -19.92
CA SER A 124 17.22 0.34 -20.64
C SER A 124 15.86 0.48 -19.96
N THR A 125 15.52 -0.47 -19.08
CA THR A 125 14.28 -0.50 -18.30
C THR A 125 14.42 0.15 -16.92
N PHE A 126 15.60 0.68 -16.59
CA PHE A 126 15.90 1.34 -15.33
C PHE A 126 15.79 2.87 -15.48
N ASP A 127 14.93 3.52 -14.69
CA ASP A 127 14.71 4.98 -14.72
C ASP A 127 15.36 5.67 -13.50
N PRO A 128 16.46 6.43 -13.70
CA PRO A 128 17.15 7.15 -12.63
C PRO A 128 16.52 8.51 -12.27
N THR A 129 15.53 9.01 -13.03
CA THR A 129 14.96 10.36 -12.85
C THR A 129 13.96 10.49 -11.70
N LEU A 130 13.74 9.42 -10.94
CA LEU A 130 12.94 9.41 -9.71
C LEU A 130 13.58 10.18 -8.52
N HIS A 131 14.71 10.89 -8.69
CA HIS A 131 15.39 11.64 -7.62
C HIS A 131 16.16 12.89 -8.13
N THR A 132 15.55 14.09 -8.22
CA THR A 132 16.30 15.36 -8.08
C THR A 132 15.43 16.61 -7.79
N SER A 133 15.88 17.44 -6.82
CA SER A 133 15.52 18.86 -6.53
C SER A 133 14.26 19.11 -5.68
N SER A 134 14.19 20.00 -4.66
CA SER A 134 14.96 21.21 -4.28
C SER A 134 14.78 21.56 -2.79
N GLN A 135 15.71 22.32 -2.19
CA GLN A 135 15.64 22.88 -0.81
C GLN A 135 14.70 24.11 -0.70
N PRO A 136 14.11 24.38 0.49
CA PRO A 136 13.62 25.71 0.84
C PRO A 136 14.17 26.29 2.16
N THR A 137 14.30 27.62 2.14
CA THR A 137 14.69 28.53 3.23
C THR A 137 13.55 28.79 4.21
N SER A 138 13.91 28.99 5.49
CA SER A 138 13.01 29.10 6.66
C SER A 138 12.61 30.53 7.00
N VAL A 139 11.35 30.75 7.41
CA VAL A 139 10.97 31.83 8.34
C VAL A 139 9.90 31.32 9.31
N SER A 140 10.11 31.60 10.60
CA SER A 140 9.33 31.13 11.75
C SER A 140 8.49 32.26 12.34
N SER A 141 7.30 31.97 12.85
CA SER A 141 6.64 32.79 13.88
C SER A 141 5.66 31.98 14.71
N ASN A 142 5.89 32.00 16.02
CA ASN A 142 5.09 31.40 17.08
C ASN A 142 3.88 32.26 17.44
N HIS A 143 2.73 31.66 17.75
CA HIS A 143 1.78 32.22 18.72
C HIS A 143 1.01 31.10 19.45
N LEU A 144 1.14 31.09 20.77
CA LEU A 144 0.32 30.32 21.71
C LEU A 144 -1.11 30.89 21.76
N ASN A 145 -2.14 30.05 21.78
CA ASN A 145 -3.45 30.46 22.27
C ASN A 145 -4.12 29.40 23.15
N THR A 146 -4.64 29.90 24.27
CA THR A 146 -5.12 29.20 25.44
C THR A 146 -6.55 28.69 25.23
N ALA A 147 -6.77 27.38 25.38
CA ALA A 147 -8.05 26.72 25.11
C ALA A 147 -9.15 27.09 26.13
N LEU A 148 -10.32 27.49 25.60
CA LEU A 148 -11.58 27.62 26.33
C LEU A 148 -12.40 26.32 26.28
N SER A 149 -12.97 25.96 27.44
CA SER A 149 -14.13 25.09 27.69
C SER A 149 -13.95 23.56 27.84
N LYS A 150 -13.86 23.11 29.11
CA LYS A 150 -14.24 21.75 29.56
C LYS A 150 -15.59 21.84 30.28
N TYR A 151 -16.54 20.95 29.99
CA TYR A 151 -17.75 20.76 30.80
C TYR A 151 -17.86 19.28 31.19
N GLY A 152 -17.94 18.98 32.50
CA GLY A 152 -18.01 17.61 33.01
C GLY A 152 -16.76 16.75 32.74
N GLY A 153 -15.59 17.36 32.57
CA GLY A 153 -14.33 16.65 32.29
C GLY A 153 -14.19 16.10 30.87
N LYS A 154 -15.18 16.32 29.99
CA LYS A 154 -15.12 15.99 28.56
C LYS A 154 -14.93 17.27 27.74
N GLU A 155 -14.06 17.20 26.74
CA GLU A 155 -13.87 18.30 25.80
C GLU A 155 -14.99 18.33 24.77
N CYS A 156 -15.35 19.53 24.31
CA CYS A 156 -16.36 19.70 23.28
C CYS A 156 -15.84 19.18 21.92
N PHE A 157 -16.72 18.60 21.10
CA PHE A 157 -16.39 18.06 19.77
C PHE A 157 -15.62 19.06 18.89
N TRP A 158 -15.97 20.34 18.99
CA TRP A 158 -15.31 21.41 18.23
C TRP A 158 -13.89 21.70 18.77
N CYS A 159 -13.68 21.69 20.08
CA CYS A 159 -12.34 21.83 20.66
C CYS A 159 -11.42 20.65 20.28
N VAL A 160 -11.97 19.43 20.21
CA VAL A 160 -11.25 18.25 19.71
C VAL A 160 -10.89 18.45 18.23
N GLN A 161 -11.84 18.87 17.39
CA GLN A 161 -11.61 19.06 15.96
C GLN A 161 -10.62 20.22 15.64
N GLU A 162 -10.62 21.32 16.41
CA GLU A 162 -9.65 22.44 16.28
C GLU A 162 -8.22 22.02 16.70
N ARG A 163 -8.03 21.40 17.88
CA ARG A 163 -6.71 20.88 18.29
C ARG A 163 -6.19 19.81 17.35
N VAL A 164 -7.12 18.97 16.87
CA VAL A 164 -6.84 17.95 15.85
C VAL A 164 -6.29 18.61 14.58
N ASN A 165 -6.79 19.75 14.14
CA ASN A 165 -6.25 20.45 12.97
C ASN A 165 -4.86 21.04 13.27
N GLU A 166 -4.64 21.66 14.43
CA GLU A 166 -3.35 22.28 14.78
C GLU A 166 -2.18 21.27 14.87
N GLU A 167 -2.35 20.15 15.58
CA GLU A 167 -1.30 19.11 15.69
C GLU A 167 -1.04 18.40 14.34
N TYR A 168 -2.09 18.27 13.51
CA TYR A 168 -1.98 17.73 12.16
C TYR A 168 -1.20 18.66 11.22
N ILE A 169 -1.46 19.96 11.29
CA ILE A 169 -0.71 20.99 10.57
C ILE A 169 0.76 21.03 11.03
N GLN A 170 1.04 20.80 12.32
CA GLN A 170 2.42 20.70 12.82
C GLN A 170 3.15 19.45 12.32
N ALA A 171 2.48 18.30 12.18
CA ALA A 171 3.05 17.10 11.56
C ALA A 171 3.32 17.30 10.05
N ARG A 172 2.49 18.11 9.38
CA ARG A 172 2.62 18.48 7.96
C ARG A 172 3.83 19.37 7.65
N ASN A 173 4.40 20.04 8.64
CA ASN A 173 5.52 21.00 8.48
C ASN A 173 6.93 20.37 8.61
N LYS A 174 7.05 19.04 8.70
CA LYS A 174 8.35 18.37 8.54
C LYS A 174 8.56 18.02 7.07
N PRO A 175 9.64 18.49 6.41
CA PRO A 175 9.99 18.01 5.08
C PRO A 175 10.46 16.56 5.21
N ARG A 176 9.60 15.61 4.86
CA ARG A 176 9.94 14.20 4.68
C ARG A 176 9.31 13.71 3.38
N GLU A 177 10.13 13.06 2.56
CA GLU A 177 9.69 12.41 1.33
C GLU A 177 8.63 11.35 1.67
N TYR A 178 7.45 11.48 1.07
CA TYR A 178 6.37 10.49 1.09
C TYR A 178 6.89 9.12 0.64
N THR A 179 7.43 8.34 1.57
CA THR A 179 8.04 7.03 1.30
C THR A 179 7.56 6.02 2.32
N THR A 180 6.25 5.79 2.35
CA THR A 180 5.73 4.53 2.87
C THR A 180 6.07 3.44 1.84
N GLY A 181 7.20 2.77 2.03
CA GLY A 181 7.65 1.55 1.33
C GLY A 181 6.94 1.20 0.02
N LYS A 182 7.46 1.73 -1.09
CA LYS A 182 7.31 1.21 -2.47
C LYS A 182 5.88 1.09 -3.04
N GLY A 183 5.19 2.21 -3.09
CA GLY A 183 4.17 2.47 -4.10
C GLY A 183 3.86 3.95 -4.09
N ILE A 184 3.63 4.56 -5.26
CA ILE A 184 2.92 5.85 -5.30
C ILE A 184 1.68 5.67 -4.45
N LEU A 185 1.56 6.43 -3.37
CA LEU A 185 0.37 6.40 -2.54
C LEU A 185 -0.79 6.71 -3.48
N GLU A 186 -1.75 5.78 -3.60
CA GLU A 186 -2.92 5.98 -4.44
C GLU A 186 -3.53 7.32 -4.03
N PRO A 187 -3.77 8.27 -4.95
CA PRO A 187 -4.18 9.62 -4.56
C PRO A 187 -5.50 9.59 -3.79
N LEU A 188 -6.32 8.58 -4.08
CA LEU A 188 -7.61 8.34 -3.43
C LEU A 188 -7.63 7.01 -2.67
N LEU A 189 -8.13 7.09 -1.44
CA LEU A 189 -8.47 5.95 -0.61
C LEU A 189 -9.98 5.94 -0.35
N TYR A 190 -10.54 4.75 -0.22
CA TYR A 190 -11.96 4.56 -0.01
C TYR A 190 -12.21 3.85 1.32
N ARG A 191 -13.07 4.40 2.17
CA ARG A 191 -13.44 3.80 3.45
C ARG A 191 -14.91 3.42 3.45
N TRP A 192 -15.24 2.31 4.10
CA TRP A 192 -16.59 2.09 4.59
C TRP A 192 -16.56 2.06 6.13
N SER A 193 -17.66 2.45 6.75
CA SER A 193 -17.92 2.28 8.17
C SER A 193 -19.42 2.08 8.38
N ASN A 194 -19.81 1.55 9.53
CA ASN A 194 -21.19 1.36 9.98
C ASN A 194 -21.27 1.52 11.50
N VAL A 195 -22.43 1.26 12.10
CA VAL A 195 -22.63 1.38 13.56
C VAL A 195 -21.72 0.47 14.39
N ASP A 196 -21.28 -0.67 13.85
CA ASP A 196 -20.38 -1.62 14.53
C ASP A 196 -18.89 -1.29 14.34
N SER A 197 -18.57 -0.26 13.56
CA SER A 197 -17.19 0.13 13.31
C SER A 197 -16.61 0.82 14.54
N GLN A 198 -15.44 0.36 15.00
CA GLN A 198 -14.74 1.00 16.11
C GLN A 198 -14.41 2.48 15.82
N GLY A 199 -14.31 3.28 16.87
CA GLY A 199 -13.88 4.68 16.80
C GLY A 199 -15.01 5.66 16.49
N VAL A 200 -14.64 6.88 16.15
CA VAL A 200 -15.58 7.91 15.68
C VAL A 200 -15.66 7.82 14.17
N ASN A 201 -16.87 7.61 13.64
CA ASN A 201 -17.13 7.46 12.21
C ASN A 201 -18.23 8.44 11.80
N ASN A 202 -17.85 9.62 11.31
CA ASN A 202 -18.80 10.59 10.78
C ASN A 202 -18.33 11.13 9.42
N LYS A 203 -19.20 11.88 8.74
CA LYS A 203 -18.95 12.35 7.37
C LYS A 203 -17.73 13.28 7.24
N ASN A 204 -17.31 13.92 8.33
CA ASN A 204 -16.31 14.98 8.36
C ASN A 204 -15.09 14.63 9.23
N LEU A 205 -15.08 13.48 9.90
CA LEU A 205 -14.01 13.09 10.80
C LEU A 205 -14.06 11.58 11.05
N TYR A 206 -12.88 10.96 10.97
CA TYR A 206 -12.66 9.62 11.49
C TYR A 206 -11.61 9.65 12.59
N ILE A 207 -11.85 8.91 13.67
CA ILE A 207 -10.88 8.66 14.74
C ILE A 207 -10.82 7.16 14.98
N ALA A 208 -9.61 6.59 15.07
CA ALA A 208 -9.41 5.17 15.32
C ALA A 208 -9.91 4.76 16.72
N GLY A 209 -10.30 3.50 16.88
CA GLY A 209 -10.88 2.99 18.13
C GLY A 209 -10.02 3.24 19.37
N LEU A 210 -8.69 3.14 19.25
CA LEU A 210 -7.77 3.37 20.36
C LEU A 210 -7.77 4.83 20.85
N PHE A 211 -8.16 5.78 20.00
CA PHE A 211 -8.03 7.22 20.26
C PHE A 211 -9.38 7.92 20.40
N VAL A 212 -10.46 7.19 20.70
CA VAL A 212 -11.78 7.79 20.99
C VAL A 212 -11.66 8.87 22.06
N ASP A 213 -10.83 8.62 23.08
CA ASP A 213 -10.34 9.64 24.01
C ASP A 213 -9.09 10.30 23.39
N TRP A 214 -9.26 11.38 22.63
CA TRP A 214 -8.14 12.02 21.89
C TRP A 214 -7.00 12.49 22.81
N ASP A 215 -7.27 12.79 24.09
CA ASP A 215 -6.25 13.12 25.10
C ASP A 215 -5.22 12.00 25.32
N LYS A 216 -5.53 10.77 24.88
CA LYS A 216 -4.63 9.60 24.93
C LYS A 216 -3.94 9.34 23.59
N TYR A 217 -4.02 10.28 22.64
CA TYR A 217 -3.34 10.16 21.37
C TYR A 217 -1.84 10.08 21.56
N PHE A 218 -1.21 9.24 20.76
CA PHE A 218 0.24 9.20 20.63
C PHE A 218 0.60 8.97 19.15
N SER A 219 1.71 9.60 18.75
CA SER A 219 2.29 9.42 17.41
C SER A 219 2.91 8.03 17.29
N PRO A 220 2.93 7.42 16.09
CA PRO A 220 3.68 6.19 15.82
C PRO A 220 5.15 6.27 16.26
N ASP A 221 5.76 7.46 16.18
CA ASP A 221 7.16 7.69 16.57
C ASP A 221 7.40 7.62 18.09
N MET A 222 6.34 7.62 18.90
CA MET A 222 6.42 7.55 20.36
C MET A 222 6.42 6.12 20.90
N ILE A 223 6.28 5.12 20.03
CA ILE A 223 6.25 3.71 20.40
C ILE A 223 7.37 2.94 19.71
N SER A 224 7.74 1.79 20.28
CA SER A 224 8.71 0.90 19.64
C SER A 224 8.14 0.28 18.37
N GLN A 225 9.02 -0.13 17.46
CA GLN A 225 8.62 -0.80 16.22
C GLN A 225 7.85 -2.09 16.52
N GLU A 226 8.23 -2.84 17.55
CA GLU A 226 7.56 -4.07 17.97
C GLU A 226 6.12 -3.78 18.38
N LYS A 227 5.89 -2.67 19.10
CA LYS A 227 4.54 -2.28 19.51
C LYS A 227 3.70 -1.83 18.33
N PHE A 228 4.29 -1.11 17.38
CA PHE A 228 3.63 -0.73 16.13
C PHE A 228 3.22 -1.98 15.34
N ASP A 229 4.14 -2.93 15.17
CA ASP A 229 3.91 -4.18 14.45
C ASP A 229 2.84 -5.04 15.14
N GLU A 230 2.81 -5.04 16.47
CA GLU A 230 1.76 -5.69 17.26
C GLU A 230 0.38 -5.09 16.95
N TYR A 231 0.24 -3.75 16.99
CA TYR A 231 -1.02 -3.08 16.65
C TYR A 231 -1.46 -3.38 15.22
N PHE A 232 -0.52 -3.37 14.28
CA PHE A 232 -0.81 -3.62 12.88
C PHE A 232 -1.27 -5.07 12.68
N SER A 233 -0.53 -6.01 13.25
CA SER A 233 -0.85 -7.44 13.21
C SER A 233 -2.23 -7.71 13.82
N ASN A 234 -2.52 -7.14 15.00
CA ASN A 234 -3.84 -7.28 15.63
C ASN A 234 -4.96 -6.72 14.74
N HIS A 235 -4.74 -5.61 14.05
CA HIS A 235 -5.72 -5.01 13.14
C HIS A 235 -6.03 -5.90 11.92
N ILE A 236 -5.01 -6.36 11.20
CA ILE A 236 -5.22 -7.16 9.98
C ILE A 236 -5.73 -8.58 10.26
N HIS A 237 -5.44 -9.12 11.45
CA HIS A 237 -6.07 -10.36 11.94
C HIS A 237 -7.48 -10.14 12.50
N ARG A 238 -7.94 -8.88 12.58
CA ARG A 238 -9.25 -8.48 13.11
C ARG A 238 -9.50 -8.99 14.53
N LYS A 239 -8.49 -8.91 15.38
CA LYS A 239 -8.68 -9.19 16.82
C LYS A 239 -9.63 -8.15 17.41
N GLU A 240 -10.45 -8.56 18.36
CA GLU A 240 -11.41 -7.70 19.07
C GLU A 240 -10.70 -6.82 20.12
N VAL A 241 -9.77 -5.99 19.65
CA VAL A 241 -9.04 -5.02 20.46
C VAL A 241 -9.12 -3.66 19.81
N SER A 242 -9.07 -2.60 20.61
CA SER A 242 -9.04 -1.23 20.10
C SER A 242 -7.78 -1.02 19.28
N SER A 243 -7.96 -0.55 18.05
CA SER A 243 -6.86 -0.36 17.11
C SER A 243 -6.55 1.13 16.89
N PRO A 244 -5.26 1.51 16.76
CA PRO A 244 -4.88 2.86 16.34
C PRO A 244 -5.09 3.11 14.84
N PHE A 245 -5.53 2.10 14.09
CA PHE A 245 -5.66 2.17 12.64
C PHE A 245 -7.10 2.32 12.15
N ILE A 246 -7.25 3.09 11.08
CA ILE A 246 -8.46 3.27 10.28
C ILE A 246 -8.24 2.57 8.94
N SER A 247 -8.98 1.47 8.71
CA SER A 247 -8.90 0.70 7.46
C SER A 247 -9.50 1.47 6.27
N THR A 248 -8.77 1.48 5.16
CA THR A 248 -9.16 2.05 3.87
C THR A 248 -8.74 1.14 2.70
N PHE A 249 -9.31 1.36 1.53
CA PHE A 249 -9.17 0.49 0.37
C PHE A 249 -8.72 1.27 -0.86
N LYS A 250 -7.97 0.60 -1.74
CA LYS A 250 -7.55 1.15 -3.05
C LYS A 250 -8.68 1.35 -4.04
N SER A 251 -9.77 0.61 -3.89
CA SER A 251 -10.87 0.60 -4.85
C SER A 251 -12.22 0.70 -4.18
N MET A 252 -13.09 1.52 -4.74
CA MET A 252 -14.44 1.78 -4.22
C MET A 252 -15.30 0.51 -4.12
N LEU A 253 -15.06 -0.50 -4.97
CA LEU A 253 -15.84 -1.74 -4.95
C LEU A 253 -15.77 -2.45 -3.59
N ALA A 254 -14.63 -2.42 -2.88
CA ALA A 254 -14.53 -3.06 -1.58
C ALA A 254 -15.41 -2.37 -0.50
N PRO A 255 -15.34 -1.04 -0.32
CA PRO A 255 -16.27 -0.30 0.51
C PRO A 255 -17.74 -0.47 0.13
N VAL A 256 -18.08 -0.37 -1.16
CA VAL A 256 -19.47 -0.54 -1.64
C VAL A 256 -19.95 -1.95 -1.32
N HIS A 257 -19.17 -2.99 -1.63
CA HIS A 257 -19.51 -4.39 -1.32
C HIS A 257 -19.82 -4.60 0.16
N ARG A 258 -19.01 -4.02 1.05
CA ARG A 258 -19.22 -4.16 2.50
C ARG A 258 -20.42 -3.34 2.97
N ALA A 259 -20.57 -2.11 2.49
CA ALA A 259 -21.67 -1.23 2.87
C ALA A 259 -23.04 -1.80 2.45
N VAL A 260 -23.18 -2.31 1.22
CA VAL A 260 -24.48 -2.88 0.76
C VAL A 260 -24.87 -4.16 1.50
N ARG A 261 -23.89 -4.90 2.05
CA ARG A 261 -24.14 -6.12 2.80
C ARG A 261 -24.42 -5.89 4.28
N ASN A 262 -23.82 -4.87 4.89
CA ASN A 262 -23.94 -4.61 6.34
C ASN A 262 -24.85 -3.41 6.68
N GLN A 263 -25.28 -2.64 5.68
CA GLN A 263 -26.39 -1.65 5.60
C GLN A 263 -26.61 -0.65 6.74
N GLU A 264 -26.76 -1.10 7.99
CA GLU A 264 -27.16 -0.27 9.13
C GLU A 264 -26.15 0.85 9.40
N GLY A 265 -26.58 2.08 9.19
CA GLY A 265 -25.73 3.26 9.34
C GLY A 265 -24.51 3.29 8.41
N ALA A 266 -24.49 2.48 7.34
CA ALA A 266 -23.29 2.34 6.53
C ALA A 266 -22.97 3.60 5.72
N ILE A 267 -21.74 4.10 5.86
CA ILE A 267 -21.19 5.28 5.19
C ILE A 267 -20.01 4.84 4.32
N ILE A 268 -19.92 5.42 3.13
CA ILE A 268 -18.75 5.32 2.25
C ILE A 268 -18.12 6.70 2.15
N SER A 269 -16.80 6.77 2.30
CA SER A 269 -16.03 8.01 2.17
C SER A 269 -14.92 7.87 1.16
N ILE A 270 -14.68 8.95 0.41
CA ILE A 270 -13.55 9.14 -0.48
C ILE A 270 -12.56 10.07 0.23
N ILE A 271 -11.31 9.65 0.32
CA ILE A 271 -10.27 10.30 1.13
C ILE A 271 -9.08 10.62 0.23
N GLU A 272 -8.64 11.88 0.27
CA GLU A 272 -7.43 12.34 -0.40
C GLU A 272 -6.21 11.96 0.43
N SER A 273 -5.48 10.95 -0.02
CA SER A 273 -4.37 10.36 0.74
C SER A 273 -3.18 11.31 0.89
N LYS A 274 -2.97 12.21 -0.08
CA LYS A 274 -1.92 13.25 -0.04
C LYS A 274 -2.09 14.19 1.14
N LYS A 275 -3.33 14.40 1.60
CA LYS A 275 -3.64 15.19 2.78
C LYS A 275 -3.50 14.41 4.08
N LEU A 276 -2.89 13.22 4.09
CA LEU A 276 -2.66 12.40 5.30
C LEU A 276 -1.17 12.25 5.70
N GLY A 277 -0.24 12.73 4.86
CA GLY A 277 1.19 12.64 5.15
C GLY A 277 1.69 11.20 5.31
N ASP A 278 2.60 11.00 6.26
CA ASP A 278 3.27 9.72 6.55
C ASP A 278 2.44 8.77 7.45
N LEU A 279 1.19 9.13 7.78
CA LEU A 279 0.33 8.35 8.66
C LEU A 279 -0.44 7.24 7.92
N VAL A 280 -0.09 6.94 6.67
CA VAL A 280 -0.77 5.95 5.83
C VAL A 280 0.15 4.78 5.54
N TYR A 281 -0.27 3.57 5.94
CA TYR A 281 0.58 2.39 5.88
C TYR A 281 0.00 1.31 4.98
N SER A 282 0.83 0.78 4.08
CA SER A 282 0.45 -0.30 3.17
C SER A 282 0.30 -1.63 3.92
N ALA A 283 -0.91 -2.20 3.94
CA ALA A 283 -1.11 -3.53 4.52
C ALA A 283 -0.36 -4.61 3.75
N ARG A 284 -0.23 -4.46 2.42
CA ARG A 284 0.61 -5.34 1.59
C ARG A 284 2.08 -5.24 1.98
N GLY A 285 2.59 -4.01 2.12
CA GLY A 285 3.98 -3.76 2.51
C GLY A 285 4.28 -4.38 3.87
N PHE A 286 3.35 -4.24 4.82
CA PHE A 286 3.44 -4.90 6.12
C PHE A 286 3.43 -6.43 6.02
N CYS A 287 2.47 -7.01 5.29
CA CYS A 287 2.40 -8.46 5.10
C CYS A 287 3.66 -9.02 4.42
N GLN A 288 4.25 -8.27 3.47
CA GLN A 288 5.49 -8.65 2.79
C GLN A 288 6.70 -8.55 3.73
N LYS A 289 6.84 -7.43 4.44
CA LYS A 289 7.91 -7.19 5.42
C LYS A 289 7.92 -8.25 6.52
N HIS A 290 6.75 -8.60 7.05
CA HIS A 290 6.59 -9.54 8.15
C HIS A 290 6.27 -10.98 7.69
N GLN A 291 6.22 -11.23 6.38
CA GLN A 291 5.95 -12.53 5.76
C GLN A 291 4.68 -13.20 6.29
N LEU A 292 3.64 -12.40 6.53
CA LEU A 292 2.41 -12.87 7.14
C LEU A 292 1.55 -13.65 6.14
N ARG A 293 1.10 -14.83 6.56
CA ARG A 293 0.15 -15.66 5.81
C ARG A 293 -1.20 -15.66 6.54
N ILE A 294 -2.12 -14.80 6.11
CA ILE A 294 -3.46 -14.67 6.72
C ILE A 294 -4.50 -15.28 5.78
N GLY A 295 -4.55 -16.61 5.71
CA GLY A 295 -5.41 -17.33 4.77
C GLY A 295 -5.19 -16.86 3.32
N ARG A 296 -6.23 -16.30 2.68
CA ARG A 296 -6.16 -15.74 1.30
C ARG A 296 -5.88 -14.23 1.27
N TYR A 297 -5.74 -13.59 2.43
CA TYR A 297 -5.47 -12.16 2.53
C TYR A 297 -3.97 -11.87 2.31
N ASN A 298 -3.68 -10.88 1.47
CA ASN A 298 -2.32 -10.45 1.15
C ASN A 298 -2.10 -8.94 1.32
N GLY A 299 -3.06 -8.22 1.90
CA GLY A 299 -3.02 -6.77 2.10
C GLY A 299 -3.06 -5.91 0.82
N GLY A 300 -3.14 -6.52 -0.37
CA GLY A 300 -2.91 -5.83 -1.65
C GLY A 300 -3.87 -4.69 -1.97
N GLY A 301 -5.05 -4.67 -1.36
CA GLY A 301 -6.08 -3.66 -1.60
C GLY A 301 -6.35 -2.73 -0.42
N GLU A 302 -5.56 -2.79 0.64
CA GLU A 302 -5.84 -2.10 1.91
C GLU A 302 -4.66 -1.22 2.35
N TYR A 303 -5.01 -0.03 2.84
CA TYR A 303 -4.12 0.89 3.53
C TYR A 303 -4.70 1.23 4.90
N LEU A 304 -3.85 1.35 5.90
CA LEU A 304 -4.24 1.68 7.27
C LEU A 304 -3.78 3.09 7.60
N ILE A 305 -4.68 3.94 8.06
CA ILE A 305 -4.37 5.31 8.48
C ILE A 305 -4.24 5.32 10.00
N TRP A 306 -3.16 5.87 10.55
CA TRP A 306 -2.99 5.99 12.00
C TRP A 306 -3.78 7.17 12.57
N GLY A 307 -4.47 6.95 13.68
CA GLY A 307 -5.02 8.04 14.46
C GLY A 307 -6.36 8.54 13.95
N LYS A 308 -6.31 9.33 12.88
CA LYS A 308 -7.44 10.12 12.40
C LYS A 308 -7.43 10.34 10.88
N VAL A 309 -8.61 10.67 10.35
CA VAL A 309 -8.77 11.29 9.02
C VAL A 309 -9.46 12.63 9.24
N PRO A 310 -8.75 13.76 9.06
CA PRO A 310 -9.32 15.09 9.23
C PRO A 310 -10.32 15.43 8.12
N SER A 311 -11.17 16.43 8.37
CA SER A 311 -12.24 16.84 7.45
C SER A 311 -11.71 17.29 6.09
N ASP A 312 -10.56 17.97 6.06
CA ASP A 312 -9.95 18.49 4.83
C ASP A 312 -9.45 17.37 3.91
N ALA A 313 -9.10 16.20 4.47
CA ALA A 313 -8.72 15.00 3.74
C ALA A 313 -9.93 14.20 3.22
N ILE A 314 -11.15 14.47 3.70
CA ILE A 314 -12.36 13.79 3.24
C ILE A 314 -12.96 14.57 2.07
N ILE A 315 -12.90 13.99 0.88
CA ILE A 315 -13.43 14.60 -0.35
C ILE A 315 -14.97 14.61 -0.31
N CYS A 316 -15.56 13.45 -0.03
CA CYS A 316 -17.00 13.34 0.17
C CYS A 316 -17.34 12.07 0.97
N SER A 317 -18.53 12.10 1.58
CA SER A 317 -19.08 10.98 2.35
C SER A 317 -20.57 10.84 2.10
N PHE A 318 -21.00 9.64 1.70
CA PHE A 318 -22.42 9.35 1.43
C PHE A 318 -22.86 8.07 2.12
N LYS A 319 -24.16 8.01 2.47
CA LYS A 319 -24.76 6.81 3.05
C LYS A 319 -25.02 5.79 1.95
N VAL A 320 -24.93 4.50 2.29
CA VAL A 320 -25.31 3.45 1.34
C VAL A 320 -26.80 3.53 0.95
N SER A 321 -27.65 4.06 1.83
CA SER A 321 -29.06 4.31 1.54
C SER A 321 -29.24 5.33 0.41
N THR A 322 -28.40 6.37 0.37
CA THR A 322 -28.40 7.36 -0.72
C THR A 322 -27.98 6.71 -2.03
N LEU A 323 -26.93 5.88 -2.02
CA LEU A 323 -26.50 5.14 -3.22
C LEU A 323 -27.61 4.21 -3.76
N LYS A 324 -28.35 3.54 -2.87
CA LYS A 324 -29.49 2.70 -3.23
C LYS A 324 -30.64 3.53 -3.81
N GLN A 325 -31.00 4.63 -3.16
CA GLN A 325 -32.04 5.53 -3.64
C GLN A 325 -31.73 6.04 -5.06
N ILE A 326 -30.49 6.50 -5.30
CA ILE A 326 -30.04 6.92 -6.63
C ILE A 326 -30.21 5.78 -7.65
N ALA A 327 -29.84 4.55 -7.29
CA ALA A 327 -30.00 3.39 -8.16
C ALA A 327 -31.47 3.00 -8.38
N ASP A 328 -32.37 3.28 -7.43
CA ASP A 328 -33.80 3.02 -7.58
C ASP A 328 -34.50 4.11 -8.43
N GLU A 329 -33.96 5.34 -8.44
CA GLU A 329 -34.48 6.49 -9.21
C GLU A 329 -33.90 6.58 -10.64
N HIS A 330 -32.80 5.89 -10.92
CA HIS A 330 -32.07 5.99 -12.19
C HIS A 330 -31.65 4.61 -12.71
N ASP A 331 -32.45 4.05 -13.63
CA ASP A 331 -32.25 2.72 -14.20
C ASP A 331 -30.87 2.52 -14.84
N ASP A 332 -30.35 3.56 -15.51
CA ASP A 332 -29.02 3.57 -16.13
C ASP A 332 -27.90 3.39 -15.08
N ILE A 333 -28.02 4.08 -13.95
CA ILE A 333 -27.12 3.94 -12.80
C ILE A 333 -27.32 2.59 -12.12
N ALA A 334 -28.55 2.11 -11.99
CA ALA A 334 -28.86 0.80 -11.41
C ALA A 334 -28.15 -0.33 -12.18
N GLU A 335 -28.22 -0.25 -13.51
CA GLU A 335 -27.67 -1.22 -14.44
C GLU A 335 -26.14 -1.25 -14.35
N ILE A 336 -25.48 -0.09 -14.27
CA ILE A 336 -24.01 -0.02 -14.15
C ILE A 336 -23.53 -0.45 -12.76
N LEU A 337 -24.20 -0.03 -11.69
CA LEU A 337 -23.76 -0.27 -10.31
C LEU A 337 -23.96 -1.73 -9.88
N GLN A 338 -24.99 -2.41 -10.41
CA GLN A 338 -25.24 -3.83 -10.13
C GLN A 338 -25.29 -4.15 -8.63
N LEU A 339 -25.87 -3.26 -7.79
CA LEU A 339 -25.82 -3.38 -6.32
C LEU A 339 -26.41 -4.71 -5.81
N ARG A 340 -27.45 -5.23 -6.48
CA ARG A 340 -28.04 -6.54 -6.16
C ARG A 340 -27.05 -7.69 -6.39
N THR A 341 -26.33 -7.67 -7.51
CA THR A 341 -25.26 -8.62 -7.81
C THR A 341 -24.15 -8.50 -6.78
N ILE A 342 -23.69 -7.29 -6.46
CA ILE A 342 -22.64 -7.09 -5.46
C ILE A 342 -23.04 -7.66 -4.09
N ALA A 343 -24.27 -7.40 -3.65
CA ALA A 343 -24.78 -7.84 -2.35
C ALA A 343 -24.91 -9.37 -2.24
N SER A 344 -25.17 -10.08 -3.36
CA SER A 344 -25.37 -11.54 -3.35
C SER A 344 -24.07 -12.33 -3.15
N TYR A 345 -22.89 -11.72 -3.36
CA TYR A 345 -21.61 -12.39 -3.17
C TYR A 345 -21.07 -12.20 -1.76
N LYS A 346 -20.72 -13.31 -1.09
CA LYS A 346 -20.13 -13.28 0.26
C LYS A 346 -18.78 -12.53 0.31
N HIS A 347 -18.01 -12.56 -0.77
CA HIS A 347 -16.66 -11.96 -0.81
C HIS A 347 -16.44 -11.20 -2.11
N ASN A 348 -15.77 -10.05 -2.02
CA ASN A 348 -15.24 -9.34 -3.19
C ASN A 348 -13.99 -10.06 -3.74
N GLN A 349 -14.21 -11.17 -4.44
CA GLN A 349 -13.19 -12.03 -5.03
C GLN A 349 -13.42 -12.23 -6.53
N ARG A 350 -12.67 -13.14 -7.16
CA ARG A 350 -12.73 -13.40 -8.60
C ARG A 350 -14.16 -13.67 -9.08
N SER A 351 -14.93 -14.48 -8.36
CA SER A 351 -16.31 -14.80 -8.74
C SER A 351 -17.24 -13.58 -8.86
N LEU A 352 -17.12 -12.58 -7.98
CA LEU A 352 -17.86 -11.31 -8.12
C LEU A 352 -17.36 -10.52 -9.34
N LYS A 353 -16.03 -10.46 -9.52
CA LYS A 353 -15.43 -9.72 -10.65
C LYS A 353 -15.86 -10.29 -11.99
N ASP A 354 -15.88 -11.62 -12.11
CA ASP A 354 -16.33 -12.32 -13.32
C ASP A 354 -17.83 -12.05 -13.58
N ALA A 355 -18.64 -11.92 -12.53
CA ALA A 355 -20.06 -11.59 -12.67
C ALA A 355 -20.28 -10.15 -13.16
N LEU A 356 -19.50 -9.19 -12.64
CA LEU A 356 -19.55 -7.79 -13.08
C LEU A 356 -19.10 -7.64 -14.55
N GLU A 357 -18.07 -8.38 -14.97
CA GLU A 357 -17.53 -8.35 -16.33
C GLU A 357 -18.51 -8.86 -17.38
N LYS A 358 -19.34 -9.87 -17.06
CA LYS A 358 -20.32 -10.44 -18.00
C LYS A 358 -21.40 -9.47 -18.47
N ARG A 359 -21.62 -8.35 -17.77
CA ARG A 359 -22.54 -7.29 -18.19
C ARG A 359 -21.84 -6.09 -18.86
N GLY A 360 -20.53 -6.16 -19.07
CA GLY A 360 -19.73 -5.07 -19.63
C GLY A 360 -19.93 -4.90 -21.14
N GLY A 361 -20.91 -4.08 -21.55
CA GLY A 361 -21.21 -3.80 -22.96
C GLY A 361 -21.23 -2.31 -23.36
N TYR A 362 -21.17 -1.37 -22.41
CA TYR A 362 -21.38 0.05 -22.70
C TYR A 362 -20.31 0.66 -23.61
N LEU A 363 -20.72 1.57 -24.49
CA LEU A 363 -19.81 2.52 -25.15
C LEU A 363 -19.10 3.37 -24.08
N ASP A 364 -17.81 3.67 -24.29
CA ASP A 364 -16.99 4.40 -23.31
C ASP A 364 -17.60 5.76 -22.95
N HIS A 365 -18.15 6.49 -23.92
CA HIS A 365 -18.85 7.75 -23.66
C HIS A 365 -20.10 7.56 -22.81
N THR A 366 -20.90 6.52 -23.09
CA THR A 366 -22.12 6.21 -22.33
C THR A 366 -21.79 5.84 -20.88
N SER A 367 -20.82 4.96 -20.66
CA SER A 367 -20.39 4.62 -19.29
C SER A 367 -19.79 5.83 -18.57
N GLY A 368 -19.04 6.68 -19.27
CA GLY A 368 -18.58 7.97 -18.76
C GLY A 368 -19.73 8.84 -18.28
N THR A 369 -20.76 9.02 -19.12
CA THR A 369 -21.96 9.83 -18.81
C THR A 369 -22.69 9.30 -17.58
N ILE A 370 -22.95 7.99 -17.52
CA ILE A 370 -23.67 7.39 -16.38
C ILE A 370 -22.85 7.53 -15.09
N ILE A 371 -21.53 7.31 -15.14
CA ILE A 371 -20.66 7.50 -13.98
C ILE A 371 -20.60 8.98 -13.59
N GLY A 372 -20.46 9.91 -14.53
CA GLY A 372 -20.48 11.36 -14.26
C GLY A 372 -21.74 11.79 -13.54
N LYS A 373 -22.91 11.38 -14.04
CA LYS A 373 -24.22 11.60 -13.43
C LYS A 373 -24.27 11.05 -11.99
N LEU A 374 -23.84 9.81 -11.78
CA LEU A 374 -23.76 9.22 -10.44
C LEU A 374 -22.87 10.03 -9.49
N LEU A 375 -21.66 10.41 -9.93
CA LEU A 375 -20.72 11.13 -9.09
C LEU A 375 -21.24 12.54 -8.72
N SER A 376 -21.90 13.22 -9.66
CA SER A 376 -22.59 14.50 -9.43
C SER A 376 -23.71 14.36 -8.39
N LEU A 377 -24.55 13.32 -8.50
CA LEU A 377 -25.62 13.02 -7.52
C LEU A 377 -25.08 12.65 -6.14
N LEU A 378 -23.90 12.02 -6.08
CA LEU A 378 -23.17 11.73 -4.84
C LEU A 378 -22.40 12.94 -4.29
N GLN A 379 -22.45 14.09 -4.98
CA GLN A 379 -21.76 15.32 -4.62
C GLN A 379 -20.23 15.13 -4.52
N VAL A 380 -19.66 14.31 -5.40
CA VAL A 380 -18.20 14.26 -5.59
C VAL A 380 -17.79 15.57 -6.27
N PRO A 381 -16.82 16.33 -5.75
CA PRO A 381 -16.36 17.55 -6.42
C PRO A 381 -15.77 17.26 -7.79
N PHE A 382 -16.01 18.17 -8.75
CA PHE A 382 -15.64 17.97 -10.16
C PHE A 382 -14.16 17.68 -10.36
N GLU A 383 -13.28 18.31 -9.59
CA GLU A 383 -11.83 18.13 -9.66
C GLU A 383 -11.38 16.69 -9.31
N PHE A 384 -12.17 15.93 -8.57
CA PHE A 384 -11.91 14.52 -8.25
C PHE A 384 -12.68 13.55 -9.14
N SER A 385 -13.63 14.04 -9.94
CA SER A 385 -14.55 13.22 -10.73
C SER A 385 -13.83 12.29 -11.71
N GLY A 386 -12.79 12.78 -12.37
CA GLY A 386 -12.00 11.99 -13.33
C GLY A 386 -11.31 10.80 -12.67
N GLU A 387 -10.61 11.02 -11.56
CA GLU A 387 -9.88 9.95 -10.86
C GLU A 387 -10.83 8.94 -10.22
N VAL A 388 -11.89 9.42 -9.55
CA VAL A 388 -12.93 8.54 -8.98
C VAL A 388 -13.61 7.74 -10.08
N GLY A 389 -13.96 8.38 -11.20
CA GLY A 389 -14.64 7.74 -12.32
C GLY A 389 -13.80 6.66 -13.00
N ILE A 390 -12.51 6.93 -13.25
CA ILE A 390 -11.56 5.91 -13.75
C ILE A 390 -11.43 4.76 -12.75
N GLY A 391 -11.35 5.06 -11.46
CA GLY A 391 -11.34 4.07 -10.38
C GLY A 391 -12.58 3.17 -10.43
N MET A 392 -13.77 3.75 -10.63
CA MET A 392 -15.03 3.02 -10.80
C MET A 392 -15.03 2.16 -12.07
N TYR A 393 -14.59 2.72 -13.21
CA TYR A 393 -14.48 1.99 -14.48
C TYR A 393 -13.71 0.67 -14.33
N TYR A 394 -12.54 0.73 -13.69
CA TYR A 394 -11.74 -0.47 -13.46
C TYR A 394 -12.32 -1.39 -12.37
N SER A 395 -12.88 -0.81 -11.31
CA SER A 395 -13.47 -1.55 -10.20
C SER A 395 -14.67 -2.39 -10.64
N TRP A 396 -15.53 -1.83 -11.49
CA TRP A 396 -16.73 -2.46 -12.06
C TRP A 396 -16.47 -3.30 -13.30
N ARG A 397 -15.20 -3.49 -13.69
CA ARG A 397 -14.83 -4.32 -14.84
C ARG A 397 -15.48 -3.87 -16.14
N LEU A 398 -15.66 -2.56 -16.33
CA LEU A 398 -16.18 -1.99 -17.59
C LEU A 398 -15.18 -2.05 -18.76
N ARG A 399 -14.18 -2.93 -18.66
CA ARG A 399 -12.97 -2.93 -19.48
C ARG A 399 -13.30 -3.15 -20.97
N LYS A 400 -12.93 -2.17 -21.79
CA LYS A 400 -12.70 -2.33 -23.22
C LYS A 400 -11.21 -2.43 -23.55
N ARG A 401 -10.92 -2.94 -24.76
CA ARG A 401 -9.56 -2.96 -25.33
C ARG A 401 -9.08 -1.50 -25.45
N GLY A 402 -8.10 -1.10 -24.62
CA GLY A 402 -7.56 0.27 -24.59
C GLY A 402 -7.80 1.06 -23.29
N GLY A 403 -8.63 0.57 -22.36
CA GLY A 403 -8.96 1.29 -21.12
C GLY A 403 -9.93 2.47 -21.33
N PRO A 404 -10.24 3.26 -20.28
CA PRO A 404 -11.08 4.44 -20.44
C PRO A 404 -10.37 5.44 -21.33
N GLY A 405 -10.88 5.62 -22.55
CA GLY A 405 -10.33 6.57 -23.52
C GLY A 405 -10.87 7.99 -23.32
N LYS A 406 -10.48 8.89 -24.24
CA LYS A 406 -10.96 10.29 -24.26
C LYS A 406 -12.50 10.39 -24.22
N ALA A 407 -13.18 9.50 -24.93
CA ALA A 407 -14.64 9.44 -24.97
C ALA A 407 -15.27 9.20 -23.58
N PHE A 408 -14.63 8.38 -22.73
CA PHE A 408 -15.08 8.17 -21.35
C PHE A 408 -14.98 9.46 -20.54
N GLN A 409 -13.86 10.17 -20.64
CA GLN A 409 -13.64 11.43 -19.94
C GLN A 409 -14.61 12.53 -20.42
N GLU A 410 -14.86 12.62 -21.72
CA GLU A 410 -15.84 13.56 -22.30
C GLU A 410 -17.24 13.30 -21.75
N GLY A 411 -17.69 12.03 -21.73
CA GLY A 411 -18.98 11.67 -21.16
C GLY A 411 -19.06 11.96 -19.66
N LEU A 412 -18.00 11.67 -18.91
CA LEU A 412 -17.92 11.94 -17.47
C LEU A 412 -18.05 13.44 -17.16
N ASN A 413 -17.35 14.27 -17.93
CA ASN A 413 -17.36 15.72 -17.75
C ASN A 413 -18.71 16.37 -18.15
N ALA A 414 -19.48 15.75 -19.05
CA ALA A 414 -20.75 16.31 -19.53
C ALA A 414 -21.88 16.36 -18.48
N CYS A 415 -21.68 15.76 -17.31
CA CYS A 415 -22.69 15.64 -16.25
C CYS A 415 -22.41 16.53 -15.02
N TYR A 416 -21.35 17.33 -15.09
CA TYR A 416 -20.99 18.38 -14.14
C TYR A 416 -21.24 19.73 -14.80
#